data_AF-Q5N6W2-F1
#
_entry.id   AF-Q5N6W2-F1
#
_cell.length_a   1.000
_cell.length_b   1.000
_cell.length_c   1.000
_cell.angle_alpha   90.00
_cell.angle_beta   90.00
_cell.angle_gamma   90.00
#
_symmetry.space_group_name_H-M   'P 1'
#
loop_
_entity.id
_entity.type
_entity.pdbx_description
1 polymer ?
#
loop_
_entity_poly.entity_id
_entity_poly.type
_entity_poly.pdbx_seq_one_letter_code
_entity_poly.pdbx_strand_id
1 'polypeptide(L)'
;MILKDGFFHADPHPGNILICKNTEVALLDYGQVKAMPEDLRLAYANLVIAMADDDFLRTKESFREIGIETWSIADNELEELFQLSLRMFDTRLPPGVTAMSPFAEDSSLNKVGVQSFPEELFSVLRTIQLLRGLTVGMGLRFSCAQQWKPIAEEALLKSGRLKAARSRRPRRSFVRRLFSSDNENQGT
;
A
#
# COMPACT_ATOMS: atom_id res chain seq x y z
N MET A 1 -1.42 -14.79 -1.21
CA MET A 1 -1.81 -14.62 -2.63
C MET A 1 -0.81 -13.71 -3.33
N ILE A 2 -1.11 -12.46 -3.75
CA ILE A 2 -0.16 -11.68 -4.59
C ILE A 2 1.20 -11.47 -3.92
N LEU A 3 1.25 -10.71 -2.82
CA LEU A 3 2.51 -10.28 -2.22
C LEU A 3 3.29 -11.43 -1.59
N LYS A 4 2.61 -12.46 -1.08
CA LYS A 4 3.23 -13.61 -0.40
C LYS A 4 3.71 -14.68 -1.38
N ASP A 5 2.89 -15.04 -2.37
CA ASP A 5 3.06 -16.26 -3.17
C ASP A 5 3.14 -15.98 -4.68
N GLY A 6 2.82 -14.77 -5.13
CA GLY A 6 2.82 -14.40 -6.56
C GLY A 6 1.61 -14.86 -7.36
N PHE A 7 0.64 -15.52 -6.72
CA PHE A 7 -0.60 -15.97 -7.38
C PHE A 7 -1.81 -15.18 -6.90
N PHE A 8 -2.76 -14.93 -7.80
CA PHE A 8 -3.98 -14.22 -7.42
C PHE A 8 -5.20 -14.68 -8.20
N HIS A 9 -6.34 -14.51 -7.55
CA HIS A 9 -7.64 -14.74 -8.15
C HIS A 9 -7.98 -13.54 -9.04
N ALA A 10 -7.99 -13.74 -10.36
CA ALA A 10 -8.19 -12.69 -11.36
C ALA A 10 -9.66 -12.29 -11.54
N ASP A 11 -10.61 -13.05 -10.99
CA ASP A 11 -12.04 -12.70 -10.97
C ASP A 11 -12.71 -12.81 -9.59
N PRO A 12 -12.34 -11.96 -8.61
CA PRO A 12 -12.90 -12.03 -7.26
C PRO A 12 -14.28 -11.37 -7.18
N HIS A 13 -15.18 -11.74 -8.08
CA HIS A 13 -16.57 -11.28 -8.04
C HIS A 13 -17.24 -11.81 -6.74
N PRO A 14 -18.20 -11.07 -6.14
CA PRO A 14 -18.86 -11.50 -4.91
C PRO A 14 -19.44 -12.91 -4.95
N GLY A 15 -19.85 -13.40 -6.13
CA GLY A 15 -20.32 -14.78 -6.32
C GLY A 15 -19.27 -15.86 -6.00
N ASN A 16 -17.98 -15.52 -6.02
CA ASN A 16 -16.88 -16.45 -5.74
C ASN A 16 -16.38 -16.39 -4.28
N ILE A 17 -16.97 -15.54 -3.43
CA ILE A 17 -16.56 -15.31 -2.05
C ILE A 17 -17.73 -15.65 -1.12
N LEU A 18 -17.56 -16.68 -0.30
CA LEU A 18 -18.51 -17.04 0.76
C LEU A 18 -17.96 -16.69 2.12
N ILE A 19 -18.79 -16.06 2.96
CA ILE A 19 -18.50 -15.89 4.38
C ILE A 19 -19.07 -17.10 5.12
N CYS A 20 -18.18 -17.94 5.63
CA CYS A 20 -18.50 -19.13 6.38
C CYS A 20 -18.81 -18.79 7.84
N LYS A 21 -19.30 -19.80 8.59
CA LYS A 21 -19.39 -19.71 10.05
C LYS A 21 -17.99 -19.46 10.62
N ASN A 22 -17.91 -18.75 11.75
CA ASN A 22 -16.65 -18.40 12.42
C ASN A 22 -15.74 -17.43 11.65
N THR A 23 -16.30 -16.52 10.84
CA THR A 23 -15.53 -15.47 10.10
C THR A 23 -14.50 -16.00 9.11
N GLU A 24 -14.62 -17.27 8.71
CA GLU A 24 -13.82 -17.83 7.64
C GLU A 24 -14.33 -17.37 6.27
N VAL A 25 -13.41 -17.23 5.32
CA VAL A 25 -13.73 -16.86 3.93
C VAL A 25 -13.40 -18.04 3.03
N ALA A 26 -14.39 -18.52 2.28
CA ALA A 26 -14.21 -19.55 1.27
C ALA A 26 -14.19 -18.92 -0.12
N LEU A 27 -13.20 -19.32 -0.94
CA LEU A 27 -13.13 -19.01 -2.36
C LEU A 27 -13.64 -20.23 -3.13
N LEU A 28 -14.62 -20.01 -4.02
CA LEU A 28 -15.32 -21.08 -4.71
C LEU A 28 -14.69 -21.49 -6.03
N ASP A 29 -14.30 -20.50 -6.84
CA ASP A 29 -13.75 -20.70 -8.17
C ASP A 29 -12.24 -20.47 -8.15
N TYR A 30 -11.50 -21.22 -8.96
CA TYR A 30 -10.07 -21.05 -9.19
C TYR A 30 -9.73 -21.09 -10.69
N GLY A 31 -10.74 -21.08 -11.57
CA GLY A 31 -10.57 -21.14 -13.02
C GLY A 31 -9.86 -19.92 -13.61
N GLN A 32 -9.85 -18.80 -12.88
CA GLN A 32 -9.18 -17.55 -13.25
C GLN A 32 -8.08 -17.20 -12.26
N VAL A 33 -7.12 -18.10 -12.02
CA VAL A 33 -5.91 -17.79 -11.24
C VAL A 33 -4.78 -17.39 -12.17
N LYS A 34 -4.17 -16.23 -11.92
CA LYS A 34 -3.00 -15.76 -12.67
C LYS A 34 -1.76 -15.71 -11.78
N ALA A 35 -0.61 -15.95 -12.38
CA ALA A 35 0.68 -15.68 -11.76
C ALA A 35 1.13 -14.26 -12.12
N MET A 36 1.64 -13.54 -11.14
CA MET A 36 2.29 -12.25 -11.34
C MET A 36 3.80 -12.47 -11.49
N PRO A 37 4.44 -11.95 -12.54
CA PRO A 37 5.89 -12.00 -12.67
C PRO A 37 6.56 -11.46 -11.40
N GLU A 38 7.65 -12.12 -10.96
CA GLU A 38 8.30 -11.79 -9.68
C GLU A 38 8.73 -10.32 -9.61
N ASP A 39 9.31 -9.78 -10.68
CA ASP A 39 9.72 -8.38 -10.71
C ASP A 39 8.53 -7.42 -10.60
N LEU A 40 7.42 -7.72 -11.27
CA LEU A 40 6.18 -6.93 -11.18
C LEU A 40 5.58 -7.04 -9.77
N ARG A 41 5.61 -8.22 -9.16
CA ARG A 41 5.15 -8.44 -7.78
C ARG A 41 5.93 -7.59 -6.78
N LEU A 42 7.25 -7.56 -6.91
CA LEU A 42 8.12 -6.78 -6.01
C LEU A 42 8.00 -5.28 -6.27
N ALA A 43 7.87 -4.85 -7.53
CA ALA A 43 7.59 -3.46 -7.88
C ALA A 43 6.22 -3.02 -7.34
N TYR A 44 5.19 -3.88 -7.41
CA TYR A 44 3.89 -3.61 -6.80
C TYR A 44 3.98 -3.54 -5.27
N ALA A 45 4.82 -4.36 -4.62
CA ALA A 45 5.09 -4.27 -3.19
C ALA A 45 5.70 -2.91 -2.81
N ASN A 46 6.61 -2.36 -3.63
CA ASN A 46 7.14 -1.01 -3.45
C ASN A 46 6.03 0.06 -3.52
N LEU A 47 5.13 -0.04 -4.51
CA LEU A 47 3.99 0.89 -4.62
C LEU A 47 3.08 0.83 -3.40
N VAL A 48 2.78 -0.36 -2.88
CA VAL A 48 1.97 -0.54 -1.67
C VAL A 48 2.57 0.20 -0.48
N ILE A 49 3.89 0.07 -0.27
CA ILE A 49 4.57 0.77 0.83
C ILE A 49 4.57 2.29 0.58
N ALA A 50 4.84 2.73 -0.65
CA ALA A 50 4.83 4.16 -0.99
C ALA A 50 3.48 4.82 -0.70
N MET A 51 2.38 4.17 -1.07
CA MET A 51 1.02 4.65 -0.76
C MET A 51 0.72 4.63 0.74
N ALA A 52 1.16 3.59 1.45
CA ALA A 52 0.94 3.48 2.89
C ALA A 52 1.70 4.54 3.70
N ASP A 53 2.85 4.97 3.21
CA ASP A 53 3.72 5.99 3.82
C ASP A 53 3.45 7.41 3.33
N ASP A 54 2.47 7.60 2.44
CA ASP A 54 2.21 8.86 1.78
C ASP A 54 3.49 9.44 1.11
N ASP A 55 4.31 8.56 0.51
CA ASP A 55 5.54 8.91 -0.17
C ASP A 55 5.27 9.13 -1.67
N PHE A 56 5.18 10.41 -2.03
CA PHE A 56 4.81 10.84 -3.37
C PHE A 56 5.91 10.51 -4.39
N LEU A 57 7.18 10.73 -4.04
CA LEU A 57 8.30 10.47 -4.92
C LEU A 57 8.45 8.97 -5.19
N ARG A 58 8.39 8.15 -4.13
CA ARG A 58 8.46 6.71 -4.27
C ARG A 58 7.26 6.14 -5.02
N THR A 59 6.08 6.77 -4.91
CA THR A 59 4.91 6.42 -5.73
C THR A 59 5.18 6.64 -7.21
N LYS A 60 5.75 7.80 -7.58
CA LYS A 60 6.12 8.09 -8.98
C LYS A 60 7.16 7.11 -9.53
N GLU A 61 8.17 6.78 -8.74
CA GLU A 61 9.17 5.76 -9.11
C GLU A 61 8.53 4.38 -9.28
N SER A 62 7.65 4.00 -8.34
CA SER A 62 6.98 2.70 -8.38
C SER A 62 6.05 2.56 -9.58
N PHE A 63 5.34 3.63 -9.99
CA PHE A 63 4.52 3.63 -11.22
C PHE A 63 5.36 3.29 -12.46
N ARG A 64 6.55 3.89 -12.59
CA ARG A 64 7.48 3.55 -13.67
C ARG A 64 7.97 2.11 -13.56
N GLU A 65 8.31 1.66 -12.35
CA GLU A 65 8.82 0.30 -12.10
C GLU A 65 7.79 -0.78 -12.46
N ILE A 66 6.51 -0.55 -12.17
CA ILE A 66 5.42 -1.47 -12.52
C ILE A 66 4.98 -1.32 -13.99
N GLY A 67 5.54 -0.40 -14.78
CA GLY A 67 5.21 -0.23 -16.19
C GLY A 67 3.94 0.59 -16.46
N ILE A 68 3.51 1.43 -15.52
CA ILE A 68 2.45 2.42 -15.75
C ILE A 68 3.10 3.73 -16.21
N GLU A 69 2.83 4.08 -17.46
CA GLU A 69 3.28 5.35 -18.03
C GLU A 69 2.15 6.37 -17.96
N THR A 70 2.45 7.57 -17.49
CA THR A 70 1.49 8.65 -17.32
C THR A 70 2.02 9.95 -17.90
N TRP A 71 1.12 10.80 -18.38
CA TRP A 71 1.38 12.22 -18.63
C TRP A 71 0.47 13.06 -17.75
N SER A 72 0.89 14.27 -17.42
CA SER A 72 0.08 15.23 -16.67
C SER A 72 0.12 16.60 -17.32
N ILE A 73 -1.01 17.31 -17.22
CA ILE A 73 -1.16 18.71 -17.62
C ILE A 73 -1.30 19.64 -16.41
N ALA A 74 -1.16 19.11 -15.21
CA ALA A 74 -1.33 19.85 -13.96
C ALA A 74 0.03 20.32 -13.43
N ASP A 75 0.06 21.54 -12.87
CA ASP A 75 1.28 22.10 -12.24
C ASP A 75 1.72 21.29 -11.01
N ASN A 76 0.78 20.58 -10.37
CA ASN A 76 0.99 19.70 -9.22
C ASN A 76 1.04 18.21 -9.63
N GLU A 77 1.76 17.88 -10.71
CA GLU A 77 1.89 16.52 -11.28
C GLU A 77 2.07 15.43 -10.22
N LEU A 78 2.98 15.65 -9.26
CA LEU A 78 3.34 14.65 -8.27
C LEU A 78 2.18 14.32 -7.31
N GLU A 79 1.40 15.34 -6.93
CA GLU A 79 0.22 15.16 -6.07
C GLU A 79 -0.90 14.45 -6.83
N GLU A 80 -1.18 14.86 -8.07
CA GLU A 80 -2.22 14.23 -8.87
C GLU A 80 -1.88 12.78 -9.24
N LEU A 81 -0.60 12.46 -9.47
CA LEU A 81 -0.13 11.10 -9.67
C LEU A 81 -0.30 10.25 -8.39
N PHE A 82 0.01 10.83 -7.23
CA PHE A 82 -0.23 10.16 -5.96
C PHE A 82 -1.72 9.88 -5.75
N GLN A 83 -2.60 10.86 -5.99
CA GLN A 83 -4.04 10.67 -5.91
C GLN A 83 -4.55 9.62 -6.91
N LEU A 84 -3.99 9.57 -8.12
CA LEU A 84 -4.27 8.53 -9.10
C LEU A 84 -3.88 7.14 -8.55
N SER A 85 -2.71 7.01 -7.93
CA SER A 85 -2.27 5.75 -7.32
C SER A 85 -3.25 5.24 -6.27
N LEU A 86 -3.73 6.11 -5.37
CA LEU A 86 -4.72 5.74 -4.36
C LEU A 86 -6.04 5.35 -5.01
N ARG A 87 -6.48 6.09 -6.03
CA ARG A 87 -7.69 5.77 -6.81
C ARG A 87 -7.60 4.43 -7.50
N MET A 88 -6.43 4.00 -7.95
CA MET A 88 -6.25 2.73 -8.64
C MET A 88 -6.02 1.56 -7.67
N PHE A 89 -5.20 1.74 -6.63
CA PHE A 89 -4.60 0.62 -5.89
C PHE A 89 -4.80 0.68 -4.37
N ASP A 90 -5.55 1.63 -3.83
CA ASP A 90 -5.94 1.65 -2.41
C ASP A 90 -7.46 1.78 -2.25
N THR A 91 -8.00 1.38 -1.10
CA THR A 91 -9.42 1.60 -0.75
C THR A 91 -9.64 2.91 0.01
N ARG A 92 -8.56 3.56 0.43
CA ARG A 92 -8.60 4.87 1.11
C ARG A 92 -9.29 5.92 0.24
N LEU A 93 -10.26 6.60 0.82
CA LEU A 93 -10.94 7.74 0.22
C LEU A 93 -10.25 9.05 0.63
N PRO A 94 -10.27 10.09 -0.21
CA PRO A 94 -9.86 11.43 0.19
C PRO A 94 -10.69 11.94 1.39
N PRO A 95 -10.12 12.81 2.23
CA PRO A 95 -10.85 13.41 3.35
C PRO A 95 -12.14 14.08 2.89
N GLY A 96 -13.25 13.81 3.59
CA GLY A 96 -14.57 14.40 3.27
C GLY A 96 -15.32 13.72 2.12
N VAL A 97 -14.69 12.76 1.42
CA VAL A 97 -15.34 11.99 0.35
C VAL A 97 -15.91 10.70 0.92
N THR A 98 -17.21 10.48 0.71
CA THR A 98 -17.92 9.25 1.13
C THR A 98 -18.04 8.24 0.00
N ALA A 99 -18.00 8.69 -1.25
CA ALA A 99 -17.97 7.85 -2.44
C ALA A 99 -17.17 8.57 -3.55
N MET A 100 -16.34 7.82 -4.27
CA MET A 100 -15.62 8.37 -5.43
C MET A 100 -16.44 8.19 -6.71
N SER A 101 -16.67 9.28 -7.43
CA SER A 101 -17.10 9.23 -8.83
C SER A 101 -15.86 9.36 -9.72
N PRO A 102 -15.53 8.33 -10.53
CA PRO A 102 -14.39 8.42 -11.45
C PRO A 102 -14.59 9.49 -12.53
N PHE A 103 -15.83 9.91 -12.79
CA PHE A 103 -16.21 10.90 -13.80
C PHE A 103 -16.47 12.31 -13.22
N ALA A 104 -16.12 12.57 -11.96
CA ALA A 104 -16.19 13.93 -11.41
C ALA A 104 -15.20 14.86 -12.15
N GLU A 105 -15.58 16.13 -12.33
CA GLU A 105 -14.76 17.11 -13.07
C GLU A 105 -13.36 17.31 -12.45
N ASP A 106 -13.26 17.20 -11.13
CA ASP A 106 -12.03 17.37 -10.35
C ASP A 106 -11.18 16.10 -10.22
N SER A 107 -11.61 14.99 -10.82
CA SER A 107 -10.92 13.70 -10.79
C SER A 107 -9.50 13.79 -11.36
N SER A 108 -8.52 13.15 -10.71
CA SER A 108 -7.16 13.07 -11.27
C SER A 108 -7.12 12.35 -12.62
N LEU A 109 -8.13 11.54 -12.94
CA LEU A 109 -8.25 10.92 -14.27
C LEU A 109 -8.37 11.95 -15.40
N ASN A 110 -8.84 13.16 -15.11
CA ASN A 110 -8.92 14.27 -16.08
C ASN A 110 -7.61 15.05 -16.17
N LYS A 111 -6.71 14.89 -15.20
CA LYS A 111 -5.46 15.68 -15.05
C LYS A 111 -4.20 14.85 -15.33
N VAL A 112 -4.30 13.54 -15.16
CA VAL A 112 -3.23 12.56 -15.35
C VAL A 112 -3.78 11.44 -16.24
N GLY A 113 -3.31 11.41 -17.49
CA GLY A 113 -3.66 10.37 -18.44
C GLY A 113 -2.72 9.16 -18.31
N VAL A 114 -3.28 7.96 -18.31
CA VAL A 114 -2.51 6.71 -18.37
C VAL A 114 -2.28 6.35 -19.84
N GLN A 115 -1.02 6.30 -20.25
CA GLN A 115 -0.61 5.96 -21.62
C GLN A 115 -0.40 4.47 -21.80
N SER A 116 0.16 3.79 -20.79
CA SER A 116 0.42 2.36 -20.79
C SER A 116 0.04 1.77 -19.43
N PHE A 117 -0.54 0.57 -19.45
CA PHE A 117 -0.95 -0.14 -18.25
C PHE A 117 -0.73 -1.66 -18.41
N PRO A 118 0.00 -2.33 -17.50
CA PRO A 118 0.26 -3.77 -17.59
C PRO A 118 -1.01 -4.61 -17.41
N GLU A 119 -1.17 -5.66 -18.22
CA GLU A 119 -2.39 -6.47 -18.22
C GLU A 119 -2.62 -7.17 -16.86
N GLU A 120 -1.54 -7.65 -16.24
CA GLU A 120 -1.56 -8.37 -14.98
C GLU A 120 -2.15 -7.52 -13.84
N LEU A 121 -1.98 -6.20 -13.90
CA LEU A 121 -2.49 -5.27 -12.90
C LEU A 121 -3.98 -4.98 -13.05
N PHE A 122 -4.62 -5.30 -14.18
CA PHE A 122 -6.07 -5.03 -14.34
C PHE A 122 -6.90 -5.84 -13.35
N SER A 123 -6.47 -7.06 -13.07
CA SER A 123 -7.13 -7.92 -12.10
C SER A 123 -6.97 -7.39 -10.68
N VAL A 124 -5.80 -6.84 -10.36
CA VAL A 124 -5.54 -6.18 -9.07
C VAL A 124 -6.43 -4.94 -8.95
N LEU A 125 -6.45 -4.08 -9.97
CA LEU A 125 -7.29 -2.90 -10.05
C LEU A 125 -8.77 -3.26 -9.83
N ARG A 126 -9.29 -4.25 -10.54
CA ARG A 126 -10.68 -4.73 -10.39
C ARG A 126 -10.97 -5.22 -8.97
N THR A 127 -10.03 -5.95 -8.36
CA THR A 127 -10.15 -6.41 -6.98
C THR A 127 -10.26 -5.23 -6.01
N ILE A 128 -9.40 -4.22 -6.16
CA ILE A 128 -9.43 -3.02 -5.33
C ILE A 128 -10.75 -2.25 -5.50
N GLN A 129 -11.26 -2.11 -6.73
CA GLN A 129 -12.54 -1.41 -6.94
C GLN A 129 -13.72 -2.15 -6.29
N LEU A 130 -13.74 -3.49 -6.31
CA LEU A 130 -14.75 -4.29 -5.61
C LEU A 130 -14.65 -4.12 -4.09
N LEU A 131 -13.44 -4.21 -3.54
CA LEU A 131 -13.20 -3.96 -2.11
C LEU A 131 -13.57 -2.53 -1.71
N ARG A 132 -13.34 -1.55 -2.58
CA ARG A 132 -13.76 -0.17 -2.35
C ARG A 132 -15.28 -0.05 -2.30
N GLY A 133 -16.00 -0.62 -3.25
CA GLY A 133 -17.47 -0.63 -3.25
C GLY A 133 -18.03 -1.25 -1.97
N LEU A 134 -17.44 -2.35 -1.51
CA LEU A 134 -17.80 -3.01 -0.25
C LEU A 134 -17.54 -2.12 0.97
N THR A 135 -16.34 -1.55 1.09
CA THR A 135 -15.97 -0.69 2.23
C THR A 135 -16.84 0.56 2.30
N VAL A 136 -17.11 1.21 1.15
CA VAL A 136 -18.05 2.33 1.04
C VAL A 136 -19.47 1.91 1.45
N GLY A 137 -19.97 0.80 0.90
CA GLY A 137 -21.33 0.29 1.20
C GLY A 137 -21.52 -0.07 2.69
N MET A 138 -20.44 -0.48 3.37
CA MET A 138 -20.44 -0.77 4.80
C MET A 138 -20.13 0.46 5.68
N GLY A 139 -19.86 1.62 5.09
CA GLY A 139 -19.46 2.83 5.83
C GLY A 139 -18.11 2.71 6.54
N LEU A 140 -17.22 1.83 6.06
CA LEU A 140 -15.90 1.58 6.65
C LEU A 140 -14.84 2.49 6.05
N ARG A 141 -14.01 3.07 6.93
CA ARG A 141 -12.75 3.70 6.51
C ARG A 141 -11.64 2.64 6.57
N PHE A 142 -11.19 2.21 5.40
CA PHE A 142 -10.22 1.13 5.26
C PHE A 142 -9.19 1.49 4.19
N SER A 143 -7.92 1.18 4.42
CA SER A 143 -6.83 1.33 3.46
C SER A 143 -6.16 -0.02 3.27
N CYS A 144 -6.30 -0.58 2.07
CA CYS A 144 -5.60 -1.78 1.65
C CYS A 144 -4.09 -1.56 1.71
N ALA A 145 -3.59 -0.40 1.28
CA ALA A 145 -2.17 -0.09 1.32
C ALA A 145 -1.60 -0.20 2.74
N GLN A 146 -2.27 0.41 3.73
CA GLN A 146 -1.86 0.34 5.13
C GLN A 146 -1.89 -1.09 5.68
N GLN A 147 -2.95 -1.86 5.37
CA GLN A 147 -3.07 -3.24 5.85
C GLN A 147 -2.07 -4.19 5.20
N TRP A 148 -1.68 -3.93 3.94
CA TRP A 148 -0.79 -4.79 3.18
C TRP A 148 0.68 -4.44 3.34
N LYS A 149 1.00 -3.26 3.87
CA LYS A 149 2.37 -2.79 4.09
C LYS A 149 3.28 -3.84 4.76
N PRO A 150 2.90 -4.52 5.87
CA PRO A 150 3.78 -5.51 6.50
C PRO A 150 4.10 -6.70 5.59
N ILE A 151 3.13 -7.11 4.77
CA ILE A 151 3.28 -8.23 3.83
C ILE A 151 4.17 -7.81 2.64
N ALA A 152 4.03 -6.57 2.18
CA ALA A 152 4.88 -5.99 1.14
C ALA A 152 6.34 -5.86 1.61
N GLU A 153 6.55 -5.38 2.84
CA GLU A 153 7.88 -5.31 3.46
C GLU A 153 8.53 -6.70 3.57
N GLU A 154 7.78 -7.71 4.01
CA GLU A 154 8.24 -9.10 4.09
C GLU A 154 8.65 -9.63 2.72
N ALA A 155 7.87 -9.36 1.66
CA ALA A 155 8.19 -9.78 0.29
C ALA A 155 9.49 -9.14 -0.22
N LEU A 156 9.69 -7.84 0.03
CA LEU A 156 10.91 -7.14 -0.35
C LEU A 156 12.13 -7.57 0.48
N LEU A 157 11.95 -7.90 1.76
CA LEU A 157 12.99 -8.47 2.60
C LEU A 157 13.45 -9.83 2.09
N LYS A 158 12.51 -10.73 1.77
CA LYS A 158 12.81 -12.08 1.28
C LYS A 158 13.50 -12.08 -0.08
N SER A 159 13.15 -11.14 -0.95
CA SER A 159 13.82 -10.97 -2.26
C SER A 159 15.21 -10.30 -2.16
N GLY A 160 15.56 -9.75 -0.99
CA GLY A 160 16.80 -9.00 -0.80
C GLY A 160 16.77 -7.57 -1.34
N ARG A 161 15.64 -7.10 -1.91
CA ARG A 161 15.46 -5.72 -2.38
C ARG A 161 15.36 -4.72 -1.22
N LEU A 162 14.87 -5.15 -0.06
CA LEU A 162 14.90 -4.36 1.17
C LEU A 162 15.93 -4.96 2.13
N LYS A 163 16.92 -4.15 2.52
CA LYS A 163 17.87 -4.57 3.56
C LYS A 163 17.17 -4.48 4.90
N ALA A 164 17.18 -5.57 5.67
CA ALA A 164 16.73 -5.54 7.06
C ALA A 164 17.42 -4.36 7.76
N ALA A 165 16.62 -3.48 8.36
CA ALA A 165 17.15 -2.43 9.21
C ALA A 165 18.01 -3.13 10.26
N ARG A 166 19.34 -2.97 10.19
CA ARG A 166 20.24 -3.45 11.24
C ARG A 166 19.70 -2.86 12.53
N SER A 167 19.14 -3.70 13.39
CA SER A 167 18.68 -3.33 14.72
C SER A 167 19.78 -2.50 15.36
N ARG A 168 19.58 -1.18 15.41
CA ARG A 168 20.37 -0.30 16.26
C ARG A 168 19.92 -0.65 17.67
N ARG A 169 20.56 -1.67 18.26
CA ARG A 169 20.50 -1.88 19.71
C ARG A 169 20.77 -0.53 20.35
N PRO A 170 19.89 -0.01 21.21
CA PRO A 170 20.21 1.20 21.93
C PRO A 170 21.48 0.91 22.73
N ARG A 171 22.57 1.66 22.48
CA ARG A 171 23.68 1.70 23.43
C ARG A 171 23.06 2.22 24.72
N ARG A 172 22.86 1.34 25.70
CA ARG A 172 22.61 1.74 27.09
C ARG A 172 23.77 2.66 27.48
N SER A 173 23.56 3.97 27.40
CA SER A 173 24.49 4.94 27.95
C SER A 173 24.43 4.77 29.46
N PHE A 174 25.56 4.34 30.00
CA PHE A 174 25.87 4.31 31.41
C PHE A 174 25.90 5.76 31.90
N VAL A 175 24.76 6.30 32.35
CA VAL A 175 24.75 7.54 33.14
C VAL A 175 23.91 7.26 34.39
N ARG A 176 24.57 6.61 35.35
CA ARG A 176 24.14 6.54 36.75
C ARG A 176 25.35 6.67 37.66
N ARG A 177 25.77 7.93 37.87
CA ARG A 177 26.30 8.49 39.13
C ARG A 177 26.98 9.81 38.81
N LEU A 178 26.28 10.91 39.07
CA LEU A 178 26.94 12.20 39.32
C LEU A 178 26.13 13.14 40.21
N PHE A 179 25.12 12.63 40.94
CA PHE A 179 24.47 13.39 42.00
C PHE A 179 24.03 12.44 43.12
N SER A 180 24.91 12.20 44.09
CA SER A 180 24.61 11.90 45.50
C SER A 180 25.91 11.55 46.22
N SER A 181 26.62 12.57 46.69
CA SER A 181 27.42 12.60 47.94
C SER A 181 28.43 13.74 47.85
N ASP A 182 28.03 14.94 48.28
CA ASP A 182 28.93 15.98 48.78
C ASP A 182 28.10 16.93 49.64
N ASN A 183 27.90 16.55 50.91
CA ASN A 183 27.86 17.49 52.03
C ASN A 183 27.89 16.71 53.35
N GLU A 184 29.09 16.28 53.74
CA GLU A 184 29.48 16.17 55.14
C GLU A 184 30.75 17.00 55.36
N ASN A 185 30.65 17.90 56.34
CA ASN A 185 31.72 18.42 57.20
C ASN A 185 32.87 19.27 56.65
N GLN A 186 32.79 20.58 56.94
CA GLN A 186 33.79 21.40 57.66
C GLN A 186 32.95 22.42 58.48
N GLY A 187 33.08 22.68 59.79
CA GLY A 187 34.18 22.53 60.73
C GLY A 187 34.48 23.92 61.33
N THR A 188 33.78 24.33 62.40
CA THR A 188 34.24 25.11 63.57
C THR A 188 33.06 25.45 64.49
#